data_AF-A0A2V5T0Q4-F1
#
_entry.id   AF-A0A2V5T0Q4-F1
#
_cell.length_a   1.000
_cell.length_b   1.000
_cell.length_c   1.000
_cell.angle_alpha   90.00
_cell.angle_beta   90.00
_cell.angle_gamma   90.00
#
_symmetry.space_group_name_H-M   'P 1'
#
loop_
_entity.id
_entity.type
_entity.pdbx_description
1 polymer ?
#
loop_
_entity_poly.entity_id
_entity_poly.type
_entity_poly.pdbx_seq_one_letter_code
_entity_poly.pdbx_strand_id
1 'polypeptide(L)'
;MSHFYRGEMGRIMVWRQRLDITTNWAITSSTAIITIAFSTREVPHIIFFFNLAIVWAMLWIEARRYRFYDAFRARVRMLEAHFLVPMVMENRDLLQGEWKKLVCEDLILPCFKISKLEAVGRRLKRNYVFIFILI
;
A
#
# COMPACT_ATOMS: atom_id res chain seq x y z
N MET A 1 -23.13 -13.07 0.98
CA MET A 1 -22.35 -12.04 0.24
C MET A 1 -22.01 -10.81 1.08
N SER A 2 -22.94 -10.23 1.84
CA SER A 2 -22.67 -9.06 2.71
C SER A 2 -21.54 -9.30 3.73
N HIS A 3 -21.53 -10.44 4.42
CA HIS A 3 -20.45 -10.79 5.37
C HIS A 3 -19.08 -10.97 4.70
N PHE A 4 -19.03 -11.51 3.48
CA PHE A 4 -17.80 -11.65 2.70
C PHE A 4 -17.24 -10.29 2.30
N TYR A 5 -18.10 -9.41 1.78
CA TYR A 5 -17.73 -8.03 1.45
C TYR A 5 -17.20 -7.27 2.67
N ARG A 6 -17.87 -7.39 3.82
CA ARG A 6 -17.41 -6.78 5.08
C ARG A 6 -16.05 -7.33 5.53
N GLY A 7 -15.82 -8.64 5.37
CA GLY A 7 -14.52 -9.27 5.65
C GLY A 7 -13.40 -8.73 4.75
N GLU A 8 -13.62 -8.67 3.44
CA GLU A 8 -12.65 -8.13 2.48
C GLU A 8 -12.37 -6.63 2.72
N MET A 9 -13.41 -5.85 3.03
CA MET A 9 -13.25 -4.43 3.41
C MET A 9 -12.40 -4.29 4.68
N GLY A 10 -12.64 -5.12 5.70
CA GLY A 10 -11.83 -5.17 6.91
C GLY A 10 -10.36 -5.49 6.62
N ARG A 11 -10.09 -6.46 5.73
CA ARG A 11 -8.73 -6.80 5.30
C ARG A 11 -8.04 -5.62 4.62
N ILE A 12 -8.72 -4.90 3.72
CA ILE A 12 -8.17 -3.70 3.07
C ILE A 12 -7.82 -2.64 4.11
N MET A 13 -8.69 -2.38 5.08
CA MET A 13 -8.42 -1.39 6.13
C MET A 13 -7.19 -1.78 6.97
N VAL A 14 -7.08 -3.05 7.38
CA VAL A 14 -5.90 -3.55 8.11
C VAL A 14 -4.63 -3.41 7.27
N TRP A 15 -4.68 -3.75 5.97
CA TRP A 15 -3.54 -3.60 5.08
C TRP A 15 -3.15 -2.14 4.86
N ARG A 16 -4.13 -1.23 4.75
CA ARG A 16 -3.90 0.21 4.68
C ARG A 16 -3.19 0.71 5.95
N GLN A 17 -3.69 0.36 7.13
CA GLN A 17 -3.08 0.76 8.40
C GLN A 17 -1.63 0.26 8.52
N ARG A 18 -1.33 -0.95 8.05
CA ARG A 18 0.04 -1.50 8.04
C ARG A 18 0.99 -0.78 7.10
N LEU A 19 0.49 -0.12 6.06
CA LEU A 19 1.27 0.72 5.15
C LEU A 19 1.55 2.09 5.77
N ASP A 20 0.56 2.67 6.46
CA ASP A 20 0.71 3.96 7.12
C ASP A 20 1.75 3.88 8.26
N ILE A 21 1.77 2.76 8.99
CA ILE A 21 2.75 2.51 10.07
C ILE A 21 4.20 2.53 9.55
N THR A 22 4.51 1.94 8.39
CA THR A 22 5.90 1.90 7.88
C THR A 22 6.40 3.28 7.47
N THR A 23 5.52 4.10 6.89
CA THR A 23 5.85 5.49 6.59
C THR A 23 6.07 6.29 7.87
N ASN A 24 5.22 6.13 8.89
CA ASN A 24 5.38 6.84 10.15
C ASN A 24 6.72 6.50 10.82
N TRP A 25 7.13 5.22 10.80
CA TRP A 25 8.45 4.82 11.30
C TRP A 25 9.59 5.44 10.50
N ALA A 26 9.47 5.51 9.16
CA ALA A 26 10.47 6.17 8.33
C ALA A 26 10.60 7.67 8.65
N ILE A 27 9.49 8.36 8.89
CA ILE A 27 9.49 9.78 9.30
C ILE A 27 10.13 9.92 10.68
N THR A 28 9.68 9.13 11.68
CA THR A 28 10.20 9.20 13.04
C THR A 28 11.71 8.91 13.10
N SER A 29 12.19 7.88 12.39
CA SER A 29 13.61 7.57 12.35
C SER A 29 14.42 8.70 11.68
N SER A 30 13.89 9.28 10.60
CA SER A 30 14.55 10.37 9.90
C SER A 30 14.67 11.61 10.77
N THR A 31 13.58 12.01 11.43
CA THR A 31 13.55 13.16 12.34
C THR A 31 14.48 12.96 13.53
N ALA A 32 14.53 11.76 14.10
CA ALA A 32 15.43 11.45 15.22
C ALA A 32 16.91 11.58 14.80
N ILE A 33 17.28 11.02 13.65
CA ILE A 33 18.66 11.09 13.16
C ILE A 33 19.07 12.52 12.84
N ILE A 34 18.18 13.29 12.17
CA ILE A 34 18.42 14.70 11.85
C ILE A 34 18.63 15.51 13.13
N THR A 35 17.77 15.32 14.14
CA THR A 35 17.91 15.99 15.44
C THR A 35 19.27 15.71 16.09
N ILE A 36 19.71 14.45 16.10
CA ILE A 36 21.00 14.05 16.68
C ILE A 36 22.17 14.64 15.87
N ALA A 37 22.10 14.58 14.54
CA ALA A 37 23.13 15.09 13.65
C ALA A 37 23.34 16.60 13.80
N PHE A 38 22.26 17.37 14.04
CA PHE A 38 22.35 18.81 14.27
C PHE A 38 22.67 19.18 15.73
N SER A 39 22.32 18.33 16.70
CA SER A 39 22.58 18.60 18.12
C SER A 39 24.03 18.38 18.53
N THR A 40 24.77 17.49 17.85
CA THR A 40 26.11 17.09 18.27
C THR A 40 27.13 17.30 17.16
N ARG A 41 28.08 18.22 17.37
CA ARG A 41 29.11 18.58 16.37
C ARG A 41 30.12 17.47 16.08
N GLU A 42 30.27 16.51 16.98
CA GLU A 42 31.22 15.39 16.86
C GLU A 42 30.69 14.22 16.03
N VAL A 43 29.40 14.24 15.65
CA VAL A 43 28.80 13.15 14.87
C VAL A 43 29.29 13.22 13.43
N PRO A 44 29.88 12.13 12.89
CA PRO A 44 30.28 12.10 11.49
C PRO A 44 29.05 12.23 10.57
N HIS A 45 29.18 13.03 9.51
CA HIS A 45 28.11 13.22 8.50
C HIS A 45 27.68 11.92 7.78
N ILE A 46 28.42 10.82 7.96
CA ILE A 46 28.03 9.48 7.48
C ILE A 46 26.69 9.01 8.04
N ILE A 47 26.23 9.59 9.15
CA ILE A 47 24.92 9.27 9.75
C ILE A 47 23.75 9.55 8.78
N PHE A 48 23.88 10.51 7.86
CA PHE A 48 22.87 10.77 6.83
C PHE A 48 22.77 9.63 5.81
N PHE A 49 23.90 9.00 5.43
CA PHE A 49 23.88 7.80 4.59
C PHE A 49 23.22 6.61 5.30
N PHE A 50 23.42 6.50 6.62
CA PHE A 50 22.75 5.48 7.42
C PHE A 50 21.22 5.73 7.48
N ASN A 51 20.80 6.98 7.63
CA ASN A 51 19.39 7.37 7.54
C ASN A 51 18.79 7.00 6.18
N LEU A 52 19.49 7.35 5.09
CA LEU A 52 19.08 6.99 3.73
C LEU A 52 18.86 5.49 3.58
N ALA A 53 19.78 4.66 4.11
CA ALA A 53 19.66 3.21 4.07
C ALA A 53 18.45 2.68 4.85
N ILE A 54 18.15 3.24 6.03
CA ILE A 54 16.96 2.90 6.81
C ILE A 54 15.68 3.23 6.03
N VAL A 55 15.59 4.44 5.47
CA VAL A 55 14.43 4.87 4.68
C VAL A 55 14.26 3.99 3.45
N TRP A 56 15.36 3.61 2.79
CA TRP A 56 15.33 2.67 1.67
C TRP A 56 14.80 1.28 2.07
N ALA A 57 15.23 0.76 3.21
CA ALA A 57 14.74 -0.50 3.74
C ALA A 57 13.24 -0.44 4.07
N MET A 58 12.78 0.66 4.69
CA MET A 58 11.35 0.89 4.97
C MET A 58 10.52 0.97 3.68
N LEU A 59 10.99 1.69 2.67
CA LEU A 59 10.37 1.76 1.35
C LEU A 59 10.24 0.36 0.72
N TRP A 60 11.29 -0.46 0.81
CA TRP A 60 11.28 -1.81 0.26
C TRP A 60 10.26 -2.72 0.95
N ILE A 61 10.18 -2.66 2.27
CA ILE A 61 9.17 -3.40 3.06
C ILE A 61 7.76 -2.93 2.69
N GLU A 62 7.56 -1.63 2.58
CA GLU A 62 6.27 -1.04 2.23
C GLU A 62 5.85 -1.42 0.80
N ALA A 63 6.76 -1.35 -0.17
CA ALA A 63 6.49 -1.74 -1.55
C ALA A 63 6.10 -3.22 -1.67
N ARG A 64 6.75 -4.11 -0.90
CA ARG A 64 6.35 -5.52 -0.83
C ARG A 64 4.91 -5.67 -0.32
N ARG A 65 4.55 -4.94 0.75
CA ARG A 65 3.19 -4.96 1.32
C ARG A 65 2.15 -4.32 0.38
N TYR A 66 2.54 -3.29 -0.35
CA TYR A 66 1.67 -2.56 -1.27
C TYR A 66 1.14 -3.47 -2.39
N ARG A 67 1.93 -4.44 -2.86
CA ARG A 67 1.47 -5.43 -3.86
C ARG A 67 0.29 -6.26 -3.36
N PHE A 68 0.29 -6.64 -2.07
CA PHE A 68 -0.84 -7.34 -1.48
C PHE A 68 -2.06 -6.43 -1.37
N TYR A 69 -1.86 -5.21 -0.87
CA TYR A 69 -2.92 -4.22 -0.77
C TYR A 69 -3.60 -3.94 -2.12
N ASP A 70 -2.82 -3.79 -3.19
CA ASP A 70 -3.35 -3.52 -4.53
C ASP A 70 -4.22 -4.67 -5.06
N ALA A 71 -3.80 -5.93 -4.84
CA ALA A 71 -4.60 -7.10 -5.18
C ALA A 71 -5.95 -7.14 -4.43
N PHE A 72 -5.94 -6.88 -3.11
CA PHE A 72 -7.19 -6.82 -2.33
C PHE A 72 -8.09 -5.66 -2.78
N ARG A 73 -7.50 -4.48 -3.04
CA ARG A 73 -8.22 -3.31 -3.52
C ARG A 73 -8.91 -3.56 -4.86
N ALA A 74 -8.22 -4.20 -5.80
CA ALA A 74 -8.79 -4.54 -7.09
C ALA A 74 -10.01 -5.46 -6.95
N ARG A 75 -9.95 -6.47 -6.08
CA ARG A 75 -11.07 -7.39 -5.82
C ARG A 75 -12.27 -6.69 -5.20
N VAL A 76 -12.07 -5.86 -4.17
CA VAL A 76 -13.19 -5.11 -3.56
C VAL A 76 -13.81 -4.14 -4.55
N ARG A 77 -13.01 -3.46 -5.39
CA ARG A 77 -13.55 -2.58 -6.43
C ARG A 77 -14.37 -3.33 -7.48
N MET A 78 -13.98 -4.57 -7.83
CA MET A 78 -14.79 -5.43 -8.70
C MET A 78 -16.14 -5.79 -8.05
N LEU A 79 -16.17 -6.08 -6.75
CA LEU A 79 -17.41 -6.32 -6.00
C LEU A 79 -18.26 -5.05 -5.88
N GLU A 80 -17.68 -3.90 -5.58
CA GLU A 80 -18.41 -2.62 -5.51
C GLU A 80 -19.10 -2.30 -6.84
N ALA A 81 -18.35 -2.39 -7.95
CA ALA A 81 -18.85 -2.03 -9.27
C ALA A 81 -19.90 -3.01 -9.83
N HIS A 82 -19.77 -4.32 -9.58
CA HIS A 82 -20.63 -5.34 -10.22
C HIS A 82 -21.63 -6.00 -9.27
N PHE A 83 -21.48 -5.85 -7.95
CA PHE A 83 -22.44 -6.38 -6.98
C PHE A 83 -23.20 -5.25 -6.28
N LEU A 84 -22.50 -4.22 -5.79
CA LEU A 84 -23.14 -3.17 -5.00
C LEU A 84 -23.91 -2.16 -5.88
N VAL A 85 -23.31 -1.68 -6.97
CA VAL A 85 -23.95 -0.71 -7.88
C VAL A 85 -25.24 -1.26 -8.52
N PRO A 86 -25.28 -2.47 -9.09
CA PRO A 86 -26.52 -3.01 -9.68
C PRO A 86 -27.61 -3.27 -8.64
N MET A 87 -27.23 -3.61 -7.41
CA MET A 87 -28.18 -3.81 -6.31
C MET A 87 -28.83 -2.48 -5.88
N VAL A 88 -28.07 -1.38 -5.87
CA VAL A 88 -28.57 -0.05 -5.51
C VAL A 88 -29.36 0.60 -6.66
N MET A 89 -28.96 0.37 -7.91
CA MET A 89 -29.64 0.92 -9.09
C MET A 89 -30.87 0.09 -9.53
N GLU A 90 -31.20 -1.01 -8.83
CA GLU A 90 -32.25 -1.99 -9.19
C GLU A 90 -32.18 -2.54 -10.64
N ASN A 91 -31.05 -2.33 -11.31
CA ASN A 91 -30.89 -2.66 -12.71
C ASN A 91 -30.17 -4.00 -12.86
N ARG A 92 -30.93 -5.06 -13.16
CA ARG A 92 -30.44 -6.45 -13.18
C ARG A 92 -29.59 -6.79 -14.41
N ASP A 93 -29.60 -5.96 -15.44
CA ASP A 93 -28.85 -6.25 -16.68
C ASP A 93 -27.33 -6.08 -16.49
N LEU A 94 -26.90 -5.21 -15.57
CA LEU A 94 -25.48 -5.03 -15.20
C LEU A 94 -24.90 -6.20 -14.39
N LEU A 95 -25.74 -7.11 -13.89
CA LEU A 95 -25.28 -8.32 -13.19
C LEU A 95 -24.78 -9.41 -14.16
N GLN A 96 -25.10 -9.29 -15.45
CA GLN A 96 -24.66 -10.23 -16.49
C GLN A 96 -23.27 -9.83 -17.01
N GLY A 97 -22.26 -10.59 -16.59
CA GLY A 97 -20.90 -10.45 -17.11
C GLY A 97 -19.97 -11.51 -16.53
N GLU A 98 -18.82 -11.72 -17.16
CA GLU A 98 -17.80 -12.69 -16.73
C GLU A 98 -17.08 -12.29 -15.41
N TRP A 99 -17.50 -11.20 -14.75
CA TRP A 99 -16.91 -10.72 -13.50
C TRP A 99 -16.93 -11.79 -12.39
N LYS A 100 -17.96 -12.65 -12.35
CA LYS A 100 -18.02 -13.77 -11.39
C LYS A 100 -16.89 -14.78 -11.63
N LYS A 101 -16.59 -15.07 -12.90
CA LYS A 101 -15.50 -15.97 -13.31
C LYS A 101 -14.15 -15.35 -12.97
N LEU A 102 -13.96 -14.07 -13.29
CA LEU A 102 -12.78 -13.29 -12.92
C LEU A 102 -12.53 -13.26 -11.41
N VAL A 103 -13.56 -12.99 -10.60
CA VAL A 103 -13.43 -13.02 -9.13
C VAL A 103 -13.12 -14.43 -8.62
N CYS A 104 -13.75 -15.46 -9.19
CA CYS A 104 -13.48 -16.85 -8.82
C CYS A 104 -12.02 -17.24 -9.15
N GLU A 105 -11.53 -16.85 -10.33
CA GLU A 105 -10.15 -17.07 -10.76
C GLU A 105 -9.14 -16.31 -9.88
N ASP A 106 -9.43 -15.06 -9.51
CA ASP A 106 -8.61 -14.27 -8.58
C ASP A 106 -8.67 -14.78 -7.11
N LEU A 107 -9.67 -15.61 -6.77
CA LEU A 107 -9.76 -16.34 -5.51
C LEU A 107 -8.95 -17.64 -5.53
N ILE A 108 -8.96 -18.36 -6.65
CA ILE A 108 -8.23 -19.62 -6.85
C ILE A 108 -6.73 -19.35 -7.05
N LEU A 109 -6.40 -18.34 -7.84
CA LEU A 109 -5.04 -17.93 -8.21
C LEU A 109 -4.85 -16.43 -7.93
N PRO A 110 -4.39 -16.07 -6.73
CA PRO A 110 -4.11 -14.67 -6.41
C PRO A 110 -2.93 -14.15 -7.26
N CYS A 111 -3.24 -13.44 -8.34
CA CYS A 111 -2.23 -12.90 -9.26
C CYS A 111 -1.83 -11.48 -8.86
N PHE A 112 -0.54 -11.25 -8.65
CA PHE A 112 -0.02 -9.90 -8.44
C PHE A 112 0.06 -9.15 -9.77
N LYS A 113 -0.86 -8.20 -10.00
CA LYS A 113 -0.92 -7.40 -11.24
C LYS A 113 0.20 -6.36 -11.38
N ILE A 114 0.92 -6.06 -10.29
CA ILE A 114 1.98 -5.04 -10.26
C ILE A 114 3.34 -5.69 -10.02
N SER A 115 4.36 -5.25 -10.78
CA SER A 115 5.75 -5.66 -10.60
C SER A 115 6.37 -5.07 -9.32
N LYS A 116 7.43 -5.68 -8.77
CA LYS A 116 8.10 -5.15 -7.56
C LYS A 116 8.61 -3.72 -7.78
N LEU A 117 9.15 -3.42 -8.96
CA LEU A 117 9.73 -2.13 -9.29
C LEU A 117 8.67 -1.03 -9.45
N GLU A 118 7.53 -1.32 -10.10
CA GLU A 118 6.44 -0.35 -10.17
C GLU A 118 5.84 -0.04 -8.79
N ALA A 119 5.73 -1.04 -7.92
CA ALA A 119 5.27 -0.85 -6.55
C ALA A 119 6.20 0.09 -5.77
N VAL A 120 7.52 -0.07 -5.91
CA VAL A 120 8.53 0.83 -5.33
C VAL A 120 8.38 2.23 -5.93
N GLY A 121 8.36 2.37 -7.26
CA GLY A 121 8.27 3.67 -7.93
C GLY A 121 7.02 4.47 -7.57
N ARG A 122 5.85 3.82 -7.50
CA ARG A 122 4.59 4.47 -7.08
C ARG A 122 4.65 4.99 -5.65
N ARG A 123 5.26 4.22 -4.74
CA ARG A 123 5.41 4.61 -3.32
C ARG A 123 6.49 5.67 -3.13
N LEU A 124 7.59 5.56 -3.87
CA LEU A 124 8.65 6.56 -3.89
C LEU A 124 8.08 7.91 -4.27
N LYS A 125 7.46 8.03 -5.46
CA LYS A 125 6.96 9.29 -6.01
C LYS A 125 5.94 9.98 -5.10
N ARG A 126 5.07 9.21 -4.44
CA ARG A 126 3.90 9.78 -3.74
C ARG A 126 4.16 10.13 -2.27
N ASN A 127 5.12 9.46 -1.63
CA ASN A 127 5.25 9.53 -0.18
C ASN A 127 6.71 9.70 0.26
N TYR A 128 7.60 8.81 -0.21
CA TYR A 128 8.99 8.83 0.23
C TYR A 128 9.82 9.95 -0.41
N VAL A 129 9.43 10.52 -1.56
CA VAL A 129 10.12 11.67 -2.17
C VAL A 129 10.26 12.82 -1.17
N PHE A 130 9.24 13.09 -0.34
CA PHE A 130 9.34 14.14 0.67
C PHE A 130 10.36 13.84 1.76
N ILE A 131 10.49 12.58 2.16
CA ILE A 131 11.47 12.13 3.16
C ILE A 131 12.89 12.23 2.56
N PHE A 132 13.08 11.78 1.31
CA PHE A 132 14.36 11.85 0.63
C PHE A 132 14.84 13.27 0.32
N ILE A 133 13.93 14.21 0.08
CA ILE A 133 14.29 15.63 -0.10
C ILE A 133 14.73 16.27 1.21
N LEU A 134 14.21 15.79 2.34
CA LEU A 134 14.44 16.37 3.65
C LEU A 134 15.75 15.89 4.32
N ILE A 135 16.20 14.68 3.98
CA ILE A 135 17.50 14.11 4.43
C ILE A 135 18.64 14.72 3.63
#